data_AF-A0A6C0E1R9-F1
#
_entry.id   AF-A0A6C0E1R9-F1
#
_cell.length_a   1.000
_cell.length_b   1.000
_cell.length_c   1.000
_cell.angle_alpha   90.00
_cell.angle_beta   90.00
_cell.angle_gamma   90.00
#
_symmetry.space_group_name_H-M   'P 1'
#
loop_
_entity.id
_entity.type
_entity.pdbx_description
1 polymer ?
#
loop_
_entity_poly.entity_id
_entity_poly.type
_entity_poly.pdbx_seq_one_letter_code
_entity_poly.pdbx_strand_id
1 'polypeptide(L)'
;MDKKINAQLETYIIGFKDDLKKKVTELELQEKDKVNDLLEYIYEYRRITFSKDDFSKRRRVQNTIPIENRCNAMKSTNERCTRRRKDGSEYCGTHTKSVPHGKFCNDVNTHKNIEVVATDINGIIYYVDEYKNVYKTEHILNAVENPKIIAKCHVEPSGKNVLQLLSV
;
A
#
# COMPACT_ATOMS: atom_id res chain seq x y z
N MET A 1 18.75 -25.31 -0.91
CA MET A 1 18.08 -26.20 -1.89
C MET A 1 18.98 -26.32 -3.12
N ASP A 2 19.29 -25.20 -3.75
CA ASP A 2 20.49 -24.92 -4.57
C ASP A 2 21.68 -25.88 -4.37
N LYS A 3 22.28 -25.97 -3.17
CA LYS A 3 23.47 -26.82 -2.94
C LYS A 3 23.21 -28.32 -3.15
N LYS A 4 22.03 -28.82 -2.74
CA LYS A 4 21.67 -30.23 -2.89
C LYS A 4 21.43 -30.58 -4.35
N ILE A 5 20.75 -29.70 -5.08
CA ILE A 5 20.46 -29.88 -6.50
C ILE A 5 21.76 -29.84 -7.32
N ASN A 6 22.65 -28.89 -7.03
CA ASN A 6 23.96 -28.82 -7.68
C ASN A 6 24.79 -30.09 -7.41
N ALA A 7 24.78 -30.61 -6.18
CA ALA A 7 25.47 -31.86 -5.85
C ALA A 7 24.90 -33.07 -6.62
N GLN A 8 23.57 -33.19 -6.71
CA GLN A 8 22.91 -34.25 -7.49
C GLN A 8 23.24 -34.15 -8.99
N LEU A 9 23.21 -32.94 -9.54
CA LEU A 9 23.59 -32.69 -10.94
C LEU A 9 25.06 -33.03 -11.19
N GLU A 10 25.95 -32.68 -10.27
CA GLU A 10 27.36 -32.96 -10.40
C GLU A 10 27.63 -34.47 -10.42
N THR A 11 27.00 -35.24 -9.51
CA THR A 11 27.08 -36.71 -9.54
C THR A 11 26.56 -37.29 -10.86
N TYR A 12 25.42 -36.78 -11.37
CA TYR A 12 24.84 -37.25 -12.62
C TYR A 12 25.75 -36.95 -13.83
N ILE A 13 26.28 -35.73 -13.93
CA ILE A 13 27.16 -35.31 -15.04
C ILE A 13 28.48 -36.07 -15.00
N ILE A 14 29.07 -36.31 -13.83
CA ILE A 14 30.29 -37.11 -13.70
C ILE A 14 30.03 -38.54 -14.19
N GLY A 15 28.95 -39.18 -13.72
CA GLY A 15 28.58 -40.52 -14.17
C GLY A 15 28.36 -40.59 -15.69
N PHE A 16 27.66 -39.60 -16.25
CA PHE A 16 27.46 -39.50 -17.70
C PHE A 16 28.78 -39.39 -18.48
N LYS A 17 29.72 -38.55 -18.02
CA LYS A 17 31.05 -38.42 -18.64
C LYS A 17 31.85 -39.73 -18.55
N ASP A 18 31.76 -40.43 -17.42
CA ASP A 18 32.45 -41.71 -17.23
C ASP A 18 31.87 -42.82 -18.10
N ASP A 19 30.54 -42.86 -18.30
CA ASP A 19 29.90 -43.81 -19.18
C ASP A 19 30.22 -43.53 -20.67
N LEU A 20 30.32 -42.25 -21.06
CA LEU A 20 30.86 -41.88 -22.37
C LEU A 20 32.30 -42.35 -22.55
N LYS A 21 33.17 -42.15 -21.54
CA LYS A 21 34.56 -42.61 -21.58
C LYS A 21 34.65 -44.13 -21.73
N LYS A 22 33.85 -44.89 -20.98
CA LYS A 22 33.75 -46.35 -21.13
C LYS A 22 33.34 -46.71 -22.55
N LYS A 23 32.30 -46.05 -23.10
CA LYS A 23 31.81 -46.36 -24.44
C LYS A 23 32.82 -46.07 -25.54
N VAL A 24 33.56 -44.97 -25.40
CA VAL A 24 34.66 -44.61 -26.31
C VAL A 24 35.78 -45.66 -26.25
N THR A 25 36.07 -46.20 -25.07
CA THR A 25 37.09 -47.23 -24.87
C THR A 25 36.65 -48.57 -25.48
N GLU A 26 35.37 -48.94 -25.34
CA GLU A 26 34.78 -50.14 -25.96
C GLU A 26 34.80 -50.12 -27.50
N LEU A 27 34.80 -48.95 -28.12
CA LEU A 27 34.76 -48.82 -29.58
C LEU A 27 36.12 -49.02 -30.26
N GLU A 28 37.20 -49.22 -29.49
CA GLU A 28 38.57 -49.48 -29.97
C GLU A 28 38.97 -48.65 -31.21
N LEU A 29 38.70 -47.35 -31.15
CA LEU A 29 38.94 -46.44 -32.28
C LEU A 29 40.45 -46.38 -32.61
N GLN A 30 40.78 -46.47 -33.89
CA GLN A 30 42.18 -46.56 -34.35
C GLN A 30 42.97 -45.25 -34.17
N GLU A 31 42.30 -44.10 -34.21
CA GLU A 31 42.91 -42.77 -34.07
C GLU A 31 42.89 -42.29 -32.61
N LYS A 32 43.81 -42.82 -31.79
CA LYS A 32 43.88 -42.52 -30.35
C LYS A 32 44.05 -41.03 -30.03
N ASP A 33 44.73 -40.28 -30.89
CA ASP A 33 44.97 -38.83 -30.68
C ASP A 33 43.67 -38.03 -30.75
N LYS A 34 42.85 -38.24 -31.79
CA LYS A 34 41.55 -37.56 -31.94
C LYS A 34 40.55 -37.99 -30.86
N VAL A 35 40.70 -39.22 -30.35
CA VAL A 35 39.89 -39.73 -29.24
C VAL A 35 40.24 -39.01 -27.94
N ASN A 36 41.53 -38.76 -27.69
CA ASN A 36 41.97 -38.03 -26.51
C ASN A 36 41.50 -36.56 -26.57
N ASP A 37 41.63 -35.90 -27.72
CA ASP A 37 41.12 -34.53 -27.92
C ASP A 37 39.60 -34.45 -27.64
N LEU A 38 38.84 -35.45 -28.10
CA LEU A 38 37.41 -35.53 -27.86
C LEU A 38 37.09 -35.72 -26.37
N LEU A 39 37.83 -36.59 -25.68
CA LEU A 39 37.64 -36.82 -24.24
C LEU A 39 37.97 -35.56 -23.44
N GLU A 40 39.05 -34.85 -23.77
CA GLU A 40 39.42 -33.58 -23.13
C GLU A 40 38.28 -32.56 -23.29
N TYR A 41 37.77 -32.38 -24.51
CA TYR A 41 36.63 -31.50 -24.77
C TYR A 41 35.38 -31.85 -23.95
N ILE A 42 35.06 -33.14 -23.83
CA ILE A 42 33.91 -33.61 -23.03
C ILE A 42 34.11 -33.32 -21.54
N TYR A 43 35.31 -33.54 -21.00
CA TYR A 43 35.59 -33.32 -19.58
C TYR A 43 35.70 -31.83 -19.22
N GLU A 44 36.23 -31.00 -20.10
CA GLU A 44 36.30 -29.54 -19.95
C GLU A 44 34.95 -28.83 -20.15
N TYR A 45 33.98 -29.50 -20.77
CA TYR A 45 32.67 -28.91 -21.02
C TYR A 45 32.05 -28.35 -19.73
N ARG A 46 31.61 -27.09 -19.83
CA ARG A 46 31.12 -26.27 -18.72
C ARG A 46 30.02 -26.99 -17.94
N ARG A 47 30.20 -27.08 -16.62
CA ARG A 47 29.19 -27.60 -15.69
C ARG A 47 28.04 -26.61 -15.54
N ILE A 48 26.82 -27.13 -15.48
CA ILE A 48 25.63 -26.34 -15.15
C ILE A 48 25.63 -26.12 -13.64
N THR A 49 25.49 -24.86 -13.20
CA THR A 49 25.39 -24.50 -11.79
C THR A 49 24.16 -23.63 -11.57
N PHE A 50 23.28 -24.05 -10.66
CA PHE A 50 22.14 -23.23 -10.28
C PHE A 50 22.51 -22.26 -9.17
N SER A 51 22.06 -21.03 -9.33
CA SER A 51 22.16 -19.95 -8.37
C SER A 51 20.87 -19.82 -7.55
N LYS A 52 20.89 -18.99 -6.50
CA LYS A 52 19.67 -18.70 -5.72
C LYS A 52 18.60 -17.98 -6.56
N ASP A 53 19.01 -17.25 -7.59
CA ASP A 53 18.10 -16.48 -8.43
C ASP A 53 17.24 -17.38 -9.33
N ASP A 54 17.72 -18.58 -9.66
CA ASP A 54 16.99 -19.56 -10.47
C ASP A 54 15.79 -20.16 -9.73
N PHE A 55 15.86 -20.23 -8.40
CA PHE A 55 14.77 -20.72 -7.54
C PHE A 55 13.90 -19.60 -6.96
N SER A 56 14.34 -18.35 -7.09
CA SER A 56 13.63 -17.21 -6.55
C SER A 56 12.56 -16.74 -7.53
N LYS A 57 11.29 -16.79 -7.13
CA LYS A 57 10.22 -16.11 -7.88
C LYS A 57 10.59 -14.63 -7.95
N ARG A 58 10.90 -14.14 -9.15
CA ARG A 58 11.22 -12.73 -9.37
C ARG A 58 10.07 -11.89 -8.85
N ARG A 59 10.34 -11.05 -7.84
CA ARG A 59 9.37 -10.08 -7.36
C ARG A 59 9.23 -9.01 -8.43
N ARG A 60 8.08 -8.95 -9.09
CA ARG A 60 7.77 -7.85 -10.02
C ARG A 60 7.90 -6.53 -9.24
N VAL A 61 8.78 -5.64 -9.71
CA VAL A 61 8.86 -4.27 -9.21
C VAL A 61 7.48 -3.63 -9.44
N GLN A 62 6.83 -3.22 -8.36
CA GLN A 62 5.55 -2.53 -8.46
C GLN A 62 5.83 -1.05 -8.69
N ASN A 63 5.48 -0.56 -9.89
CA ASN A 63 5.47 0.89 -10.12
C ASN A 63 4.38 1.52 -9.25
N THR A 64 4.77 2.48 -8.42
CA THR A 64 3.85 3.21 -7.54
C THR A 64 3.14 4.30 -8.34
N ILE A 65 1.82 4.20 -8.44
CA ILE A 65 0.98 5.24 -9.04
C ILE A 65 0.75 6.34 -7.98
N PRO A 66 0.79 7.64 -8.33
CA PRO A 66 0.43 8.73 -7.40
C PRO A 66 -0.95 8.52 -6.77
N ILE A 67 -1.13 9.00 -5.54
CA ILE A 67 -2.32 8.70 -4.75
C ILE A 67 -3.57 9.28 -5.41
N GLU A 68 -3.48 10.45 -6.04
CA GLU A 68 -4.61 11.09 -6.70
C GLU A 68 -5.12 10.24 -7.85
N ASN A 69 -4.23 9.50 -8.53
CA ASN A 69 -4.55 8.73 -9.73
C ASN A 69 -4.94 7.28 -9.46
N ARG A 70 -5.04 6.85 -8.20
CA ARG A 70 -5.49 5.49 -7.88
C ARG A 70 -7.01 5.44 -7.71
N CYS A 71 -7.51 4.23 -7.86
CA CYS A 71 -8.91 3.89 -7.62
C CYS A 71 -9.28 4.09 -6.14
N ASN A 72 -10.44 4.70 -5.91
CA ASN A 72 -10.99 4.95 -4.57
C ASN A 72 -11.70 3.74 -3.94
N ALA A 73 -11.88 2.62 -4.63
CA ALA A 73 -12.49 1.42 -4.04
C ALA A 73 -11.52 0.62 -3.15
N MET A 74 -12.09 -0.16 -2.23
CA MET A 74 -11.35 -1.01 -1.30
C MET A 74 -11.17 -2.45 -1.83
N LYS A 75 -10.05 -3.08 -1.47
CA LYS A 75 -9.81 -4.53 -1.70
C LYS A 75 -10.44 -5.33 -0.56
N SER A 76 -10.52 -6.65 -0.72
CA SER A 76 -10.92 -7.58 0.34
C SER A 76 -10.02 -7.53 1.59
N THR A 77 -8.80 -6.99 1.44
CA THR A 77 -7.86 -6.76 2.54
C THR A 77 -8.08 -5.44 3.28
N ASN A 78 -9.20 -4.73 3.02
CA ASN A 78 -9.50 -3.38 3.52
C ASN A 78 -8.47 -2.30 3.13
N GLU A 79 -7.59 -2.60 2.18
CA GLU A 79 -6.63 -1.63 1.64
C GLU A 79 -7.18 -0.96 0.38
N ARG A 80 -6.80 0.31 0.16
CA ARG A 80 -7.14 1.01 -1.09
C ARG A 80 -6.62 0.24 -2.32
N CYS A 81 -7.45 0.19 -3.35
CA CYS A 81 -7.06 -0.37 -4.64
C CYS A 81 -5.80 0.32 -5.19
N THR A 82 -4.84 -0.47 -5.64
CA THR A 82 -3.56 0.04 -6.17
C THR A 82 -3.61 0.36 -7.67
N ARG A 83 -4.73 0.05 -8.34
CA ARG A 83 -4.90 0.25 -9.79
C ARG A 83 -5.20 1.72 -10.12
N ARG A 84 -4.79 2.16 -11.31
CA ARG A 84 -5.12 3.50 -11.85
C ARG A 84 -6.64 3.64 -12.01
N ARG A 85 -7.18 4.81 -11.70
CA ARG A 85 -8.57 5.16 -12.04
C ARG A 85 -8.74 5.28 -13.55
N LYS A 86 -9.96 5.00 -14.05
CA LYS A 86 -10.33 5.23 -15.45
C LYS A 86 -10.62 6.72 -15.64
N ASP A 87 -10.35 7.27 -16.81
CA ASP A 87 -10.67 8.66 -17.12
C ASP A 87 -12.18 8.91 -16.96
N GLY A 88 -12.51 10.00 -16.26
CA GLY A 88 -13.90 10.34 -15.91
C GLY A 88 -14.53 9.47 -14.82
N SER A 89 -13.76 8.62 -14.13
CA SER A 89 -14.25 7.78 -13.03
C SER A 89 -13.32 7.84 -11.81
N GLU A 90 -13.89 7.69 -10.61
CA GLU A 90 -13.12 7.54 -9.37
C GLU A 90 -12.57 6.11 -9.18
N TYR A 91 -12.95 5.18 -10.05
CA TYR A 91 -12.67 3.76 -9.93
C TYR A 91 -11.85 3.23 -11.10
N CYS A 92 -11.13 2.13 -10.88
CA CYS A 92 -10.48 1.39 -11.97
C CYS A 92 -11.52 0.59 -12.77
N GLY A 93 -11.13 0.05 -13.94
CA GLY A 93 -12.05 -0.68 -14.81
C GLY A 93 -12.79 -1.84 -14.15
N THR A 94 -12.20 -2.49 -13.13
CA THR A 94 -12.88 -3.55 -12.37
C THR A 94 -13.86 -3.01 -11.33
N HIS A 95 -13.53 -1.91 -10.66
CA HIS A 95 -14.41 -1.30 -9.65
C HIS A 95 -15.45 -0.34 -10.24
N THR A 96 -15.45 -0.14 -11.56
CA THR A 96 -16.50 0.64 -12.25
C THR A 96 -17.80 -0.17 -12.36
N LYS A 97 -17.72 -1.50 -12.42
CA LYS A 97 -18.89 -2.39 -12.55
C LYS A 97 -19.58 -2.64 -11.21
N SER A 98 -18.80 -2.76 -10.14
CA SER A 98 -19.29 -2.88 -8.77
C SER A 98 -18.18 -2.52 -7.79
N VAL A 99 -18.57 -2.01 -6.61
CA VAL A 99 -17.66 -1.68 -5.52
C VAL A 99 -17.90 -2.69 -4.38
N PRO A 100 -17.26 -3.87 -4.42
CA PRO A 100 -17.61 -5.00 -3.56
C PRO A 100 -17.31 -4.78 -2.07
N HIS A 101 -16.31 -3.93 -1.75
CA HIS A 101 -15.86 -3.68 -0.37
C HIS A 101 -15.97 -2.21 0.04
N GLY A 102 -16.82 -1.44 -0.66
CA GLY A 102 -17.02 -0.02 -0.38
C GLY A 102 -15.90 0.89 -0.90
N LYS A 103 -16.05 2.18 -0.59
CA LYS A 103 -15.15 3.26 -0.99
C LYS A 103 -14.16 3.53 0.15
N PHE A 104 -12.92 3.74 -0.22
CA PHE A 104 -11.87 4.25 0.65
C PHE A 104 -12.12 5.75 0.86
N CYS A 105 -12.74 6.10 1.99
CA CYS A 105 -12.87 7.48 2.42
C CYS A 105 -11.65 7.83 3.26
N ASN A 106 -10.80 8.72 2.76
CA ASN A 106 -9.95 9.50 3.64
C ASN A 106 -10.85 10.61 4.16
N ASP A 107 -11.63 10.35 5.20
CA ASP A 107 -12.19 11.45 5.98
C ASP A 107 -11.00 12.15 6.62
N VAL A 108 -10.48 13.14 5.90
CA VAL A 108 -9.62 14.14 6.51
C VAL A 108 -10.56 14.84 7.47
N ASN A 109 -10.50 14.50 8.76
CA ASN A 109 -11.12 15.29 9.80
C ASN A 109 -10.48 16.67 9.72
N THR A 110 -11.04 17.56 8.91
CA THR A 110 -10.65 18.96 8.86
C THR A 110 -11.20 19.58 10.13
N HIS A 111 -10.48 19.43 11.24
CA HIS A 111 -10.75 20.19 12.44
C HIS A 111 -10.63 21.67 12.08
N LYS A 112 -11.72 22.41 12.21
CA LYS A 112 -11.70 23.87 12.08
C LYS A 112 -11.51 24.44 13.48
N ASN A 113 -10.40 25.17 13.67
CA ASN A 113 -10.22 25.95 14.88
C ASN A 113 -11.11 27.20 14.78
N ILE A 114 -11.98 27.39 15.77
CA ILE A 114 -12.87 28.54 15.87
C ILE A 114 -12.49 29.28 17.16
N GLU A 115 -12.24 30.58 17.06
CA GLU A 115 -11.99 31.41 18.22
C GLU A 115 -13.33 31.79 18.88
N VAL A 116 -13.36 31.71 20.21
CA VAL A 116 -14.53 32.06 21.03
C VAL A 116 -14.16 33.15 22.02
N VAL A 117 -15.06 34.13 22.18
CA VAL A 117 -14.86 35.29 23.06
C VAL A 117 -15.82 35.20 24.24
N ALA A 118 -15.31 35.44 25.44
CA ALA A 118 -16.11 35.55 26.66
C ALA A 118 -16.90 36.87 26.67
N THR A 119 -18.22 36.78 26.60
CA THR A 119 -19.13 37.92 26.54
C THR A 119 -20.08 37.90 27.73
N ASP A 120 -20.21 39.02 28.43
CA ASP A 120 -21.22 39.19 29.47
C ASP A 120 -22.59 39.45 28.82
N ILE A 121 -23.54 38.56 29.09
CA ILE A 121 -24.94 38.70 28.68
C ILE A 121 -25.80 38.57 29.92
N ASN A 122 -26.44 39.67 30.31
CA ASN A 122 -27.31 39.76 31.50
C ASN A 122 -26.64 39.30 32.81
N GLY A 123 -25.34 39.53 32.98
CA GLY A 123 -24.58 39.20 34.20
C GLY A 123 -24.05 37.77 34.24
N ILE A 124 -24.18 37.01 33.14
CA ILE A 124 -23.64 35.66 32.99
C ILE A 124 -22.65 35.67 31.82
N ILE A 125 -21.46 35.09 32.04
CA ILE A 125 -20.42 35.00 31.02
C ILE A 125 -20.71 33.82 30.10
N TYR A 126 -20.83 34.09 28.80
CA TYR A 126 -21.01 33.12 27.73
C TYR A 126 -19.84 33.14 26.74
N TYR A 127 -19.55 32.00 26.13
CA TYR A 127 -18.56 31.89 25.06
C TYR A 127 -19.25 31.95 23.70
N VAL A 128 -18.89 32.95 22.89
CA VAL A 128 -19.54 33.26 21.61
C VAL A 128 -18.51 33.31 20.49
N ASP A 129 -18.80 32.71 19.34
CA ASP A 129 -17.95 32.80 18.13
C ASP A 129 -18.31 34.01 17.23
N GLU A 130 -17.54 34.19 16.15
CA GLU A 130 -17.81 35.21 15.11
C GLU A 130 -19.18 35.05 14.42
N TYR A 131 -19.72 33.83 14.39
CA TYR A 131 -21.03 33.50 13.83
C TYR A 131 -22.18 33.70 14.83
N LYS A 132 -21.88 34.26 16.01
CA LYS A 132 -22.80 34.52 17.11
C LYS A 132 -23.45 33.26 17.70
N ASN A 133 -22.82 32.10 17.55
CA ASN A 133 -23.20 30.87 18.23
C ASN A 133 -22.70 30.93 19.68
N VAL A 134 -23.59 30.64 20.61
CA VAL A 134 -23.28 30.56 22.03
C VAL A 134 -23.07 29.11 22.41
N TYR A 135 -21.91 28.80 22.97
CA TYR A 135 -21.52 27.44 23.33
C TYR A 135 -21.77 27.14 24.80
N LYS A 136 -21.99 25.86 25.10
CA LYS A 136 -22.07 25.39 26.49
C LYS A 136 -20.70 25.55 27.18
N THR A 137 -20.67 26.31 28.28
CA THR A 137 -19.47 26.63 29.06
C THR A 137 -18.66 25.39 29.44
N GLU A 138 -19.32 24.33 29.92
CA GLU A 138 -18.67 23.05 30.27
C GLU A 138 -17.91 22.43 29.09
N HIS A 139 -18.43 22.53 27.87
CA HIS A 139 -17.78 21.93 26.71
C HIS A 139 -16.54 22.72 26.29
N ILE A 140 -16.59 24.06 26.44
CA ILE A 140 -15.45 24.93 26.16
C ILE A 140 -14.35 24.72 27.21
N LEU A 141 -14.70 24.68 28.50
CA LEU A 141 -13.75 24.48 29.59
C LEU A 141 -13.08 23.10 29.55
N ASN A 142 -13.81 22.06 29.13
CA ASN A 142 -13.29 20.70 29.00
C ASN A 142 -12.65 20.43 27.62
N ALA A 143 -12.49 21.45 26.76
CA ALA A 143 -11.93 21.32 25.41
C ALA A 143 -12.58 20.18 24.59
N VAL A 144 -13.90 20.03 24.70
CA VAL A 144 -14.66 18.97 24.00
C VAL A 144 -14.69 19.26 22.51
N GLU A 145 -14.33 18.26 21.69
CA GLU A 145 -14.48 18.35 20.24
C GLU A 145 -15.96 18.49 19.84
N ASN A 146 -16.26 19.42 18.93
CA ASN A 146 -17.63 19.79 18.53
C ASN A 146 -18.50 20.22 19.74
N PRO A 147 -18.18 21.35 20.40
CA PRO A 147 -18.93 21.83 21.55
C PRO A 147 -20.39 22.13 21.20
N LYS A 148 -21.31 21.84 22.12
CA LYS A 148 -22.76 21.99 21.89
C LYS A 148 -23.14 23.48 21.86
N ILE A 149 -23.78 23.91 20.78
CA ILE A 149 -24.39 25.24 20.66
C ILE A 149 -25.72 25.23 21.42
N ILE A 150 -25.91 26.20 22.31
CA ILE A 150 -27.09 26.32 23.18
C ILE A 150 -28.02 27.46 22.76
N ALA A 151 -27.49 28.50 22.12
CA ALA A 151 -28.25 29.68 21.72
C ALA A 151 -27.51 30.44 20.61
N LYS A 152 -28.15 31.48 20.06
CA LYS A 152 -27.50 32.51 19.25
C LYS A 152 -27.58 33.87 19.92
N CYS A 153 -26.52 34.66 19.81
CA CYS A 153 -26.46 36.01 20.34
C CYS A 153 -26.93 37.01 19.27
N HIS A 154 -27.83 37.92 19.63
CA HIS A 154 -28.24 39.04 18.78
C HIS A 154 -28.05 40.36 19.54
N VAL A 155 -27.64 41.40 18.81
CA VAL A 155 -27.50 42.75 19.35
C VAL A 155 -28.77 43.51 19.01
N GLU A 156 -29.50 43.97 20.04
CA GLU A 156 -30.67 44.82 19.85
C GLU A 156 -30.27 46.26 19.44
N PRO A 157 -31.19 47.04 18.84
CA PRO A 157 -30.94 48.45 18.50
C PRO A 157 -30.57 49.33 19.71
N SER A 158 -30.84 48.83 20.93
CA SER A 158 -30.52 49.44 22.22
C SER A 158 -29.06 49.21 22.67
N GLY A 159 -28.26 48.48 21.89
CA GLY A 159 -26.87 48.15 22.20
C GLY A 159 -26.70 46.99 23.19
N LYS A 160 -27.78 46.30 23.57
CA LYS A 160 -27.75 45.15 24.48
C LYS A 160 -27.65 43.83 23.71
N ASN A 161 -26.81 42.93 24.23
CA ASN A 161 -26.72 41.55 23.75
C ASN A 161 -27.88 40.73 24.35
N VAL A 162 -28.63 40.03 23.52
CA VAL A 162 -29.75 39.18 23.92
C VAL A 162 -29.54 37.77 23.36
N LEU A 163 -29.85 36.76 24.17
CA LEU A 163 -29.81 35.37 23.75
C LEU A 163 -31.13 34.98 23.07
N GLN A 164 -31.03 34.45 21.86
CA GLN A 164 -32.10 33.73 21.20
C GLN A 164 -31.85 32.23 21.36
N LEU A 165 -32.69 31.57 22.15
CA LEU A 165 -32.65 30.11 22.28
C LEU A 165 -32.97 29.48 20.91
N LEU A 166 -32.19 28.48 20.53
CA LEU A 166 -32.51 27.66 19.36
C LEU A 166 -33.77 26.86 19.70
N SER A 167 -34.87 27.11 18.98
CA SER A 167 -36.10 26.34 19.11
C SER A 167 -35.80 24.86 18.83
N VAL A 168 -36.17 24.00 19.77
CA VAL A 168 -36.17 22.54 19.61
C VAL A 168 -37.16 22.15 18.53
#